data_AF-A0A1R1M5K1-F1
#
_entry.id   AF-A0A1R1M5K1-F1
#
_cell.length_a   1.000
_cell.length_b   1.000
_cell.length_c   1.000
_cell.angle_alpha   90.00
_cell.angle_beta   90.00
_cell.angle_gamma   90.00
#
_symmetry.space_group_name_H-M   'P 1'
#
loop_
_entity.id
_entity.type
_entity.pdbx_description
1 polymer ?
#
loop_
_entity_poly.entity_id
_entity_poly.type
_entity_poly.pdbx_seq_one_letter_code
_entity_poly.pdbx_strand_id
1 'polypeptide(L)'
;MLRRLRALVRRSRHDAQPHVALPRVDALTGPALDRWVQEADLEAMLGDVGHPVLGTTAQLRLLTRLTHDRLADLSVAARARVIAALQTGATLSVAERAVARVFEATTGEEDLRLLRNLCDGDGTHQDLAKLVFSDVDDAAVRTRILDHIAAHVGEHGGLKILSDVDDTLVANLKDRHYPRGTIYPGAVALYTALDLGPASTPNPMGDVTFVTARPSDPFGFFESGTHRMVRARGIGSATVLSGSLLSLLTHGSMASKKVENVREYVQLFPDYGIVFLGDNGQGDVEVAERIVAAWPEAVRAVYIHAVLPVRPGERERLARLGVTLIDTHVGAAVHARGLGLLSDEQVREVAADARKGIDAVTFADADAERQARAELDRDLAAAGL
;
A
#
# COMPACT_ATOMS: atom_id res chain seq x y z
N MET A 1 -28.92 -29.80 0.97
CA MET A 1 -27.96 -28.70 0.73
C MET A 1 -27.16 -28.35 1.99
N LEU A 2 -27.81 -27.98 3.10
CA LEU A 2 -27.17 -27.66 4.40
C LEU A 2 -26.29 -28.78 5.02
N ARG A 3 -26.66 -30.07 4.85
CA ARG A 3 -25.82 -31.21 5.29
C ARG A 3 -24.54 -31.38 4.46
N ARG A 4 -24.57 -31.06 3.16
CA ARG A 4 -23.38 -31.08 2.28
C ARG A 4 -22.44 -29.91 2.60
N LEU A 5 -22.99 -28.72 2.85
CA LEU A 5 -22.23 -27.55 3.31
C LEU A 5 -21.58 -27.79 4.69
N ARG A 6 -22.31 -28.36 5.66
CA ARG A 6 -21.74 -28.73 6.97
C ARG A 6 -20.69 -29.84 6.87
N ALA A 7 -20.85 -30.79 5.95
CA ALA A 7 -19.83 -31.81 5.68
C ALA A 7 -18.58 -31.21 5.00
N LEU A 8 -18.75 -30.26 4.07
CA LEU A 8 -17.65 -29.54 3.43
C LEU A 8 -16.86 -28.70 4.45
N VAL A 9 -17.56 -27.96 5.32
CA VAL A 9 -16.97 -27.15 6.40
C VAL A 9 -16.31 -28.01 7.48
N ARG A 10 -16.89 -29.17 7.84
CA ARG A 10 -16.24 -30.13 8.77
C ARG A 10 -15.02 -30.82 8.16
N ARG A 11 -15.05 -31.15 6.87
CA ARG A 11 -13.93 -31.77 6.15
C ARG A 11 -12.79 -30.78 5.96
N SER A 12 -13.12 -29.52 5.60
CA SER A 12 -12.18 -28.39 5.55
C SER A 12 -11.46 -28.17 6.90
N ARG A 13 -12.14 -28.27 8.05
CA ARG A 13 -11.49 -28.16 9.37
C ARG A 13 -10.67 -29.38 9.80
N HIS A 14 -10.94 -30.57 9.26
CA HIS A 14 -10.16 -31.77 9.58
C HIS A 14 -8.92 -31.89 8.68
N ASP A 15 -9.06 -31.56 7.40
CA ASP A 15 -7.95 -31.51 6.44
C ASP A 15 -7.00 -30.33 6.73
N ALA A 16 -7.45 -29.32 7.49
CA ALA A 16 -6.66 -28.18 7.98
C ALA A 16 -5.73 -28.52 9.17
N GLN A 17 -5.60 -29.80 9.55
CA GLN A 17 -4.69 -30.21 10.63
C GLN A 17 -3.30 -30.56 10.10
N PRO A 18 -2.21 -29.97 10.64
CA PRO A 18 -0.84 -30.16 10.12
C PRO A 18 -0.38 -31.62 10.04
N HIS A 19 -0.78 -32.47 10.99
CA HIS A 19 -0.43 -33.89 11.00
C HIS A 19 -1.16 -34.72 9.93
N VAL A 20 -2.32 -34.24 9.47
CA VAL A 20 -3.07 -34.84 8.34
C VAL A 20 -2.49 -34.36 7.00
N ALA A 21 -2.06 -33.11 6.94
CA ALA A 21 -1.48 -32.50 5.74
C ALA A 21 -0.09 -33.07 5.39
N LEU A 22 0.76 -33.35 6.39
CA LEU A 22 2.16 -33.74 6.18
C LEU A 22 2.36 -34.96 5.25
N PRO A 23 1.73 -36.14 5.48
CA PRO A 23 1.90 -37.29 4.60
C PRO A 23 1.44 -37.00 3.16
N ARG A 24 0.45 -36.12 3.00
CA ARG A 24 -0.05 -35.70 1.69
C ARG A 24 0.98 -34.82 0.99
N VAL A 25 1.52 -33.81 1.68
CA VAL A 25 2.58 -32.93 1.14
C VAL A 25 3.79 -33.74 0.67
N ASP A 26 4.22 -34.72 1.46
CA ASP A 26 5.36 -35.57 1.10
C ASP A 26 5.09 -36.43 -0.16
N ALA A 27 3.84 -36.82 -0.41
CA ALA A 27 3.46 -37.65 -1.55
C ALA A 27 3.12 -36.88 -2.84
N LEU A 28 2.91 -35.56 -2.76
CA LEU A 28 2.53 -34.73 -3.92
C LEU A 28 3.74 -34.45 -4.83
N THR A 29 3.51 -34.50 -6.15
CA THR A 29 4.45 -33.96 -7.14
C THR A 29 4.57 -32.44 -6.98
N GLY A 30 5.63 -31.82 -7.50
CA GLY A 30 5.82 -30.36 -7.39
C GLY A 30 4.60 -29.54 -7.84
N PRO A 31 4.09 -29.73 -9.08
CA PRO A 31 2.90 -29.00 -9.54
C PRO A 31 1.62 -29.27 -8.72
N ALA A 32 1.49 -30.46 -8.14
CA ALA A 32 0.35 -30.81 -7.30
C ALA A 32 0.49 -30.22 -5.89
N LEU A 33 1.72 -30.12 -5.37
CA LEU A 33 2.04 -29.45 -4.12
C LEU A 33 1.76 -27.95 -4.23
N ASP A 34 2.26 -27.31 -5.28
CA ASP A 34 2.02 -25.89 -5.53
C ASP A 34 0.52 -25.56 -5.52
N ARG A 35 -0.29 -26.29 -6.31
CA ARG A 35 -1.75 -26.14 -6.32
C ARG A 35 -2.37 -26.38 -4.94
N TRP A 36 -1.88 -27.38 -4.21
CA TRP A 36 -2.39 -27.66 -2.87
C TRP A 36 -2.11 -26.50 -1.91
N VAL A 37 -0.92 -25.90 -1.94
CA VAL A 37 -0.57 -24.70 -1.13
C VAL A 37 -1.47 -23.52 -1.50
N GLN A 38 -1.80 -23.37 -2.79
CA GLN A 38 -2.71 -22.33 -3.26
C GLN A 38 -4.16 -22.50 -2.79
N GLU A 39 -4.61 -23.71 -2.48
CA GLU A 39 -6.00 -24.00 -2.09
C GLU A 39 -6.16 -24.27 -0.58
N ALA A 40 -5.07 -24.63 0.11
CA ALA A 40 -5.11 -25.01 1.51
C ALA A 40 -5.35 -23.81 2.44
N ASP A 41 -6.00 -24.10 3.56
CA ASP A 41 -6.15 -23.21 4.71
C ASP A 41 -4.84 -23.21 5.53
N LEU A 42 -3.82 -22.56 4.98
CA LEU A 42 -2.49 -22.51 5.59
C LEU A 42 -2.49 -21.72 6.90
N GLU A 43 -3.36 -20.74 7.03
CA GLU A 43 -3.56 -19.96 8.26
C GLU A 43 -3.94 -20.88 9.42
N ALA A 44 -4.97 -21.71 9.25
CA ALA A 44 -5.35 -22.69 10.26
C ALA A 44 -4.26 -23.73 10.55
N MET A 45 -3.43 -24.04 9.54
CA MET A 45 -2.32 -24.99 9.71
C MET A 45 -1.12 -24.36 10.42
N LEU A 46 -0.76 -23.11 10.15
CA LEU A 46 0.53 -22.53 10.54
C LEU A 46 0.43 -21.40 11.58
N GLY A 47 -0.75 -20.85 11.87
CA GLY A 47 -0.87 -19.64 12.70
C GLY A 47 -0.29 -19.74 14.13
N ASP A 48 -0.24 -20.95 14.70
CA ASP A 48 0.37 -21.18 16.03
C ASP A 48 1.82 -21.70 15.98
N VAL A 49 2.48 -21.67 14.82
CA VAL A 49 3.79 -22.31 14.65
C VAL A 49 4.84 -21.69 15.56
N GLY A 50 5.56 -22.54 16.30
CA GLY A 50 6.58 -22.11 17.26
C GLY A 50 6.02 -21.60 18.59
N HIS A 51 4.70 -21.47 18.76
CA HIS A 51 4.12 -21.04 20.03
C HIS A 51 4.44 -22.05 21.15
N PRO A 52 4.91 -21.63 22.34
CA PRO A 52 5.36 -22.57 23.38
C PRO A 52 4.29 -23.55 23.88
N VAL A 53 3.01 -23.16 23.81
CA VAL A 53 1.88 -23.93 24.36
C VAL A 53 0.96 -24.49 23.27
N LEU A 54 0.81 -23.78 22.15
CA LEU A 54 -0.17 -24.09 21.10
C LEU A 54 0.50 -24.72 19.87
N GLY A 55 1.80 -24.43 19.68
CA GLY A 55 2.56 -24.94 18.56
C GLY A 55 2.80 -26.44 18.66
N THR A 56 2.79 -27.12 17.51
CA THR A 56 2.98 -28.57 17.42
C THR A 56 4.20 -28.92 16.57
N THR A 57 4.81 -30.07 16.84
CA THR A 57 5.91 -30.60 16.01
C THR A 57 5.48 -30.81 14.55
N ALA A 58 4.20 -31.11 14.32
CA ALA A 58 3.66 -31.25 12.97
C ALA A 58 3.68 -29.91 12.21
N GLN A 59 3.40 -28.79 12.87
CA GLN A 59 3.51 -27.45 12.26
C GLN A 59 4.94 -27.12 11.90
N LEU A 60 5.90 -27.38 12.79
CA LEU A 60 7.32 -27.14 12.51
C LEU A 60 7.82 -27.95 11.32
N ARG A 61 7.40 -29.22 11.21
CA ARG A 61 7.73 -30.08 10.08
C ARG A 61 7.08 -29.57 8.79
N LEU A 62 5.80 -29.19 8.83
CA LEU A 62 5.09 -28.66 7.67
C LEU A 62 5.73 -27.35 7.19
N LEU A 63 6.02 -26.44 8.10
CA LEU A 63 6.76 -25.20 7.81
C LEU A 63 8.10 -25.50 7.14
N THR A 64 8.88 -26.44 7.69
CA THR A 64 10.19 -26.83 7.12
C THR A 64 10.04 -27.41 5.72
N ARG A 65 9.02 -28.24 5.47
CA ARG A 65 8.74 -28.76 4.13
C ARG A 65 8.47 -27.64 3.14
N LEU A 66 7.61 -26.68 3.50
CA LEU A 66 7.18 -25.62 2.60
C LEU A 66 8.22 -24.50 2.41
N THR A 67 9.10 -24.27 3.39
CA THR A 67 10.05 -23.13 3.39
C THR A 67 11.51 -23.55 3.25
N HIS A 68 11.77 -24.84 3.02
CA HIS A 68 13.11 -25.35 2.78
C HIS A 68 13.10 -26.58 1.86
N ASP A 69 12.57 -27.70 2.30
CA ASP A 69 12.79 -28.98 1.60
C ASP A 69 12.12 -29.07 0.23
N ARG A 70 10.93 -28.46 0.11
CA ARG A 70 10.09 -28.47 -1.09
C ARG A 70 9.82 -27.04 -1.60
N LEU A 71 10.57 -26.04 -1.11
CA LEU A 71 10.36 -24.64 -1.48
C LEU A 71 10.56 -24.39 -2.99
N ALA A 72 11.50 -25.11 -3.60
CA ALA A 72 11.76 -25.04 -5.04
C ALA A 72 10.59 -25.53 -5.90
N ASP A 73 9.67 -26.32 -5.34
CA ASP A 73 8.47 -26.76 -6.05
C ASP A 73 7.34 -25.73 -6.04
N LEU A 74 7.48 -24.66 -5.25
CA LEU A 74 6.44 -23.64 -5.06
C LEU A 74 6.68 -22.45 -5.99
N SER A 75 5.62 -22.09 -6.71
CA SER A 75 5.51 -20.81 -7.43
C SER A 75 5.59 -19.64 -6.46
N VAL A 76 5.89 -18.45 -6.99
CA VAL A 76 5.90 -17.20 -6.22
C VAL A 76 4.56 -16.95 -5.51
N ALA A 77 3.44 -17.26 -6.17
CA ALA A 77 2.11 -17.14 -5.57
C ALA A 77 1.90 -18.08 -4.37
N ALA A 78 2.35 -19.33 -4.47
CA ALA A 78 2.32 -20.26 -3.35
C ALA A 78 3.24 -19.83 -2.20
N ARG A 79 4.43 -19.29 -2.52
CA ARG A 79 5.36 -18.72 -1.53
C ARG A 79 4.75 -17.55 -0.76
N ALA A 80 4.09 -16.62 -1.46
CA ALA A 80 3.39 -15.50 -0.85
C ALA A 80 2.30 -15.96 0.13
N ARG A 81 1.52 -16.99 -0.23
CA ARG A 81 0.52 -17.58 0.67
C ARG A 81 1.11 -18.21 1.93
N VAL A 82 2.28 -18.85 1.81
CA VAL A 82 2.99 -19.37 2.99
C VAL A 82 3.42 -18.23 3.90
N ILE A 83 3.94 -17.12 3.35
CA ILE A 83 4.29 -15.93 4.14
C ILE A 83 3.05 -15.34 4.83
N ALA A 84 1.95 -15.14 4.10
CA ALA A 84 0.71 -14.61 4.66
C ALA A 84 0.21 -15.44 5.85
N ALA A 85 0.26 -16.78 5.74
CA ALA A 85 -0.12 -17.67 6.83
C ALA A 85 0.77 -17.55 8.08
N LEU A 86 2.01 -17.07 7.94
CA LEU A 86 2.95 -16.82 9.05
C LEU A 86 2.75 -15.46 9.71
N GLN A 87 1.96 -14.57 9.08
CA GLN A 87 1.54 -13.29 9.64
C GLN A 87 0.25 -13.41 10.47
N THR A 88 -0.48 -14.52 10.36
CA THR A 88 -1.64 -14.80 11.21
C THR A 88 -1.21 -15.27 12.60
N GLY A 89 -0.82 -14.33 13.46
CA GLY A 89 -0.49 -14.61 14.87
C GLY A 89 0.82 -13.93 15.29
N ALA A 90 1.48 -14.50 16.29
CA ALA A 90 2.82 -14.05 16.66
C ALA A 90 3.84 -14.67 15.69
N THR A 91 4.55 -13.83 14.92
CA THR A 91 5.64 -14.27 14.05
C THR A 91 6.88 -14.57 14.89
N LEU A 92 6.91 -15.75 15.50
CA LEU A 92 8.02 -16.17 16.36
C LEU A 92 9.27 -16.49 15.53
N SER A 93 10.45 -16.52 16.17
CA SER A 93 11.75 -16.66 15.49
C SER A 93 11.87 -17.77 14.43
N VAL A 94 11.11 -18.87 14.56
CA VAL A 94 11.08 -19.94 13.54
C VAL A 94 10.34 -19.51 12.26
N ALA A 95 9.27 -18.74 12.40
CA ALA A 95 8.51 -18.16 11.30
C ALA A 95 9.34 -17.06 10.62
N GLU A 96 10.00 -16.17 11.38
CA GLU A 96 10.88 -15.13 10.81
C GLU A 96 12.00 -15.73 9.94
N ARG A 97 12.70 -16.76 10.45
CA ARG A 97 13.73 -17.48 9.68
C ARG A 97 13.14 -18.22 8.47
N ALA A 98 11.88 -18.62 8.52
CA ALA A 98 11.19 -19.21 7.38
C ALA A 98 10.87 -18.16 6.32
N VAL A 99 10.37 -16.99 6.71
CA VAL A 99 10.17 -15.83 5.83
C VAL A 99 11.46 -15.46 5.12
N ALA A 100 12.57 -15.28 5.86
CA ALA A 100 13.85 -14.96 5.24
C ALA A 100 14.33 -16.02 4.23
N ARG A 101 14.15 -17.31 4.52
CA ARG A 101 14.46 -18.39 3.56
C ARG A 101 13.61 -18.30 2.30
N VAL A 102 12.32 -17.96 2.43
CA VAL A 102 11.43 -17.79 1.26
C VAL A 102 11.87 -16.61 0.41
N PHE A 103 12.24 -15.47 1.01
CA PHE A 103 12.82 -14.35 0.29
C PHE A 103 14.12 -14.73 -0.41
N GLU A 104 15.10 -15.27 0.32
CA GLU A 104 16.42 -15.63 -0.21
C GLU A 104 16.37 -16.68 -1.33
N ALA A 105 15.41 -17.61 -1.28
CA ALA A 105 15.21 -18.61 -2.33
C ALA A 105 14.42 -18.07 -3.53
N THR A 106 13.84 -16.88 -3.45
CA THR A 106 13.14 -16.22 -4.55
C THR A 106 14.13 -15.28 -5.23
N THR A 107 14.72 -15.80 -6.29
CA THR A 107 15.82 -15.15 -7.03
C THR A 107 15.35 -14.66 -8.38
N GLY A 108 16.01 -13.65 -8.92
CA GLY A 108 15.60 -12.98 -10.15
C GLY A 108 14.72 -11.76 -9.88
N GLU A 109 14.90 -10.73 -10.70
CA GLU A 109 14.26 -9.42 -10.50
C GLU A 109 12.73 -9.50 -10.59
N GLU A 110 12.20 -10.24 -11.57
CA GLU A 110 10.76 -10.39 -11.79
C GLU A 110 10.07 -11.17 -10.67
N ASP A 111 10.59 -12.35 -10.31
CA ASP A 111 9.99 -13.22 -9.29
C ASP A 111 10.03 -12.58 -7.89
N LEU A 112 11.14 -11.93 -7.53
CA LEU A 112 11.24 -11.26 -6.24
C LEU A 112 10.34 -10.02 -6.16
N ARG A 113 10.19 -9.27 -7.27
CA ARG A 113 9.22 -8.18 -7.36
C ARG A 113 7.79 -8.68 -7.23
N LEU A 114 7.44 -9.76 -7.92
CA LEU A 114 6.13 -10.39 -7.80
C LEU A 114 5.86 -10.85 -6.36
N LEU A 115 6.84 -11.45 -5.68
CA LEU A 115 6.70 -11.86 -4.28
C LEU A 115 6.38 -10.66 -3.39
N ARG A 116 7.16 -9.57 -3.52
CA ARG A 116 6.97 -8.34 -2.72
C ARG A 116 5.58 -7.75 -2.94
N ASN A 117 5.12 -7.64 -4.19
CA ASN A 117 3.79 -7.12 -4.49
C ASN A 117 2.66 -8.00 -3.96
N LEU A 118 2.82 -9.34 -4.02
CA LEU A 118 1.83 -10.26 -3.45
C LEU A 118 1.77 -10.21 -1.93
N CYS A 119 2.89 -9.92 -1.26
CA CYS A 119 2.94 -9.68 0.19
C CYS A 119 2.42 -8.29 0.58
N ASP A 120 2.40 -7.33 -0.34
CA ASP A 120 1.94 -5.95 -0.10
C ASP A 120 0.44 -5.75 -0.41
N GLY A 121 -0.11 -6.54 -1.34
CA GLY A 121 -1.37 -6.26 -2.04
C GLY A 121 -2.63 -7.01 -1.59
N ASP A 122 -2.73 -7.49 -0.34
CA ASP A 122 -3.92 -8.22 0.11
C ASP A 122 -5.08 -7.31 0.57
N GLY A 123 -4.83 -5.99 0.67
CA GLY A 123 -5.80 -5.00 1.14
C GLY A 123 -6.20 -5.20 2.60
N THR A 124 -5.44 -5.99 3.36
CA THR A 124 -5.59 -6.17 4.80
C THR A 124 -4.53 -5.34 5.55
N HIS A 125 -4.47 -5.49 6.87
CA HIS A 125 -3.45 -4.86 7.70
C HIS A 125 -2.11 -5.63 7.72
N GLN A 126 -1.97 -6.70 6.92
CA GLN A 126 -0.81 -7.60 6.91
C GLN A 126 0.10 -7.34 5.69
N ASP A 127 0.41 -6.07 5.43
CA ASP A 127 1.29 -5.67 4.32
C ASP A 127 2.78 -6.06 4.54
N LEU A 128 3.58 -5.87 3.48
CA LEU A 128 5.00 -6.20 3.48
C LEU A 128 5.80 -5.32 4.46
N ALA A 129 5.40 -4.06 4.67
CA ALA A 129 6.06 -3.17 5.62
C ALA A 129 5.88 -3.67 7.05
N LYS A 130 4.66 -4.03 7.43
CA LYS A 130 4.38 -4.69 8.71
C LYS A 130 5.18 -5.98 8.85
N LEU A 131 5.18 -6.85 7.83
CA LEU A 131 5.95 -8.10 7.87
C LEU A 131 7.42 -7.84 8.23
N VAL A 132 8.07 -6.97 7.48
CA VAL A 132 9.53 -6.81 7.56
C VAL A 132 9.96 -5.94 8.74
N PHE A 133 9.22 -4.87 9.06
CA PHE A 133 9.62 -3.90 10.07
C PHE A 133 8.92 -4.06 11.42
N SER A 134 7.85 -4.86 11.50
CA SER A 134 7.14 -5.12 12.77
C SER A 134 7.10 -6.60 13.15
N ASP A 135 6.72 -7.49 12.24
CA ASP A 135 6.56 -8.91 12.54
C ASP A 135 7.91 -9.64 12.62
N VAL A 136 8.91 -9.22 11.84
CA VAL A 136 10.30 -9.67 11.98
C VAL A 136 11.03 -8.76 12.97
N ASP A 137 11.08 -9.18 14.23
CA ASP A 137 11.71 -8.44 15.32
C ASP A 137 13.24 -8.62 15.35
N ASP A 138 13.74 -9.78 14.90
CA ASP A 138 15.17 -10.07 14.80
C ASP A 138 15.83 -9.22 13.70
N ALA A 139 16.65 -8.25 14.14
CA ALA A 139 17.34 -7.32 13.26
C ALA A 139 18.28 -8.00 12.25
N ALA A 140 18.89 -9.15 12.60
CA ALA A 140 19.75 -9.89 11.68
C ALA A 140 18.92 -10.60 10.59
N VAL A 141 17.75 -11.13 10.95
CA VAL A 141 16.81 -11.72 9.98
C VAL A 141 16.26 -10.64 9.05
N ARG A 142 15.84 -9.50 9.59
CA ARG A 142 15.37 -8.35 8.79
C ARG A 142 16.45 -7.87 7.82
N THR A 143 17.70 -7.74 8.28
CA THR A 143 18.82 -7.31 7.43
C THR A 143 19.03 -8.26 6.25
N ARG A 144 18.96 -9.57 6.48
CA ARG A 144 19.06 -10.56 5.39
C ARG A 144 17.98 -10.40 4.32
N ILE A 145 16.74 -10.14 4.71
CA ILE A 145 15.63 -9.90 3.78
C ILE A 145 15.92 -8.64 2.95
N LEU A 146 16.28 -7.54 3.61
CA LEU A 146 16.54 -6.25 2.94
C LEU A 146 17.77 -6.30 2.03
N ASP A 147 18.86 -6.95 2.46
CA ASP A 147 20.06 -7.14 1.64
C ASP A 147 19.76 -7.99 0.40
N HIS A 148 18.94 -9.03 0.53
CA HIS A 148 18.51 -9.85 -0.61
C HIS A 148 17.67 -9.04 -1.61
N ILE A 149 16.75 -8.20 -1.13
CA ILE A 149 15.97 -7.28 -1.98
C ILE A 149 16.90 -6.31 -2.70
N ALA A 150 17.83 -5.68 -1.98
CA ALA A 150 18.78 -4.71 -2.53
C ALA A 150 19.77 -5.34 -3.54
N ALA A 151 20.05 -6.65 -3.43
CA ALA A 151 20.91 -7.36 -4.37
C ALA A 151 20.22 -7.72 -5.71
N HIS A 152 18.89 -7.65 -5.77
CA HIS A 152 18.07 -8.07 -6.92
C HIS A 152 17.21 -6.91 -7.47
N VAL A 153 17.71 -5.68 -7.37
CA VAL A 153 17.06 -4.48 -7.93
C VAL A 153 17.20 -4.49 -9.44
N GLY A 154 16.06 -4.56 -10.12
CA GLY A 154 15.97 -4.52 -11.57
C GLY A 154 15.58 -3.18 -12.15
N GLU A 155 15.23 -3.17 -13.44
CA GLU A 155 14.64 -1.99 -14.09
C GLU A 155 13.32 -1.57 -13.42
N HIS A 156 12.96 -0.29 -13.55
CA HIS A 156 11.93 0.37 -12.74
C HIS A 156 10.57 -0.35 -12.70
N GLY A 157 10.06 -0.62 -11.49
CA GLY A 157 8.90 -1.49 -11.23
C GLY A 157 7.53 -0.84 -11.22
N GLY A 158 7.45 0.47 -11.52
CA GLY A 158 6.24 1.27 -11.39
C GLY A 158 6.41 2.34 -10.32
N LEU A 159 5.29 2.76 -9.71
CA LEU A 159 5.24 3.82 -8.70
C LEU A 159 4.58 3.30 -7.43
N LYS A 160 5.18 3.55 -6.27
CA LYS A 160 4.48 3.49 -4.98
C LYS A 160 3.89 4.86 -4.67
N ILE A 161 2.57 4.94 -4.54
CA ILE A 161 1.84 6.17 -4.25
C ILE A 161 1.60 6.22 -2.74
N LEU A 162 2.32 7.10 -2.05
CA LEU A 162 2.21 7.31 -0.61
C LEU A 162 1.37 8.56 -0.35
N SER A 163 0.25 8.44 0.37
CA SER A 163 -0.66 9.58 0.53
C SER A 163 -1.19 9.78 1.94
N ASP A 164 -1.24 11.01 2.43
CA ASP A 164 -2.16 11.33 3.54
C ASP A 164 -3.62 11.20 3.07
N VAL A 165 -4.54 11.10 4.04
CA VAL A 165 -5.98 11.00 3.79
C VAL A 165 -6.67 12.32 4.07
N ASP A 166 -6.47 12.87 5.26
CA ASP A 166 -7.16 14.09 5.69
C ASP A 166 -6.60 15.30 4.95
N ASP A 167 -7.50 16.14 4.45
CA ASP A 167 -7.23 17.35 3.66
C ASP A 167 -6.35 17.14 2.41
N THR A 168 -6.08 15.88 2.07
CA THR A 168 -5.36 15.44 0.87
C THR A 168 -6.30 14.67 -0.05
N LEU A 169 -6.90 13.57 0.42
CA LEU A 169 -7.95 12.84 -0.32
C LEU A 169 -9.35 13.33 0.07
N VAL A 170 -9.57 13.59 1.35
CA VAL A 170 -10.88 13.95 1.92
C VAL A 170 -10.77 15.20 2.78
N ALA A 171 -11.57 16.23 2.46
CA ALA A 171 -11.66 17.46 3.26
C ALA A 171 -12.21 17.14 4.66
N ASN A 172 -11.39 17.22 5.72
CA ASN A 172 -11.77 16.71 7.03
C ASN A 172 -11.32 17.54 8.23
N LEU A 173 -10.15 18.20 8.22
CA LEU A 173 -9.56 18.74 9.45
C LEU A 173 -9.36 20.26 9.42
N LYS A 174 -8.64 20.75 8.43
CA LYS A 174 -8.16 22.13 8.28
C LYS A 174 -8.87 22.83 7.14
N ASP A 175 -9.17 22.11 6.06
CA ASP A 175 -9.84 22.70 4.92
C ASP A 175 -11.28 23.10 5.29
N ARG A 176 -11.62 24.35 4.98
CA ARG A 176 -12.96 24.92 5.20
C ARG A 176 -13.66 25.32 3.91
N HIS A 177 -12.99 25.19 2.76
CA HIS A 177 -13.56 25.52 1.45
C HIS A 177 -14.54 24.44 1.00
N TYR A 178 -14.32 23.18 1.39
CA TYR A 178 -15.21 22.06 1.12
C TYR A 178 -15.98 21.62 2.37
N PRO A 179 -17.23 21.13 2.22
CA PRO A 179 -17.92 20.44 3.30
C PRO A 179 -17.10 19.27 3.84
N ARG A 180 -17.13 19.07 5.16
CA ARG A 180 -16.43 17.96 5.80
C ARG A 180 -16.89 16.61 5.25
N GLY A 181 -15.94 15.73 4.93
CA GLY A 181 -16.18 14.40 4.35
C GLY A 181 -16.25 14.38 2.82
N THR A 182 -16.12 15.52 2.16
CA THR A 182 -16.02 15.59 0.69
C THR A 182 -14.71 14.96 0.23
N ILE A 183 -14.78 13.95 -0.63
CA ILE A 183 -13.60 13.55 -1.42
C ILE A 183 -13.33 14.68 -2.42
N TYR A 184 -12.08 15.12 -2.50
CA TYR A 184 -11.72 16.18 -3.44
C TYR A 184 -12.01 15.77 -4.89
N PRO A 185 -12.61 16.68 -5.69
CA PRO A 185 -12.89 16.39 -7.09
C PRO A 185 -11.64 15.96 -7.87
N GLY A 186 -11.72 14.84 -8.59
CA GLY A 186 -10.61 14.29 -9.38
C GLY A 186 -9.57 13.50 -8.58
N ALA A 187 -9.64 13.47 -7.24
CA ALA A 187 -8.64 12.77 -6.42
C ALA A 187 -8.63 11.26 -6.70
N VAL A 188 -9.78 10.60 -6.69
CA VAL A 188 -9.88 9.16 -6.93
C VAL A 188 -9.32 8.79 -8.32
N ALA A 189 -9.67 9.58 -9.33
CA ALA A 189 -9.20 9.38 -10.70
C ALA A 189 -7.68 9.59 -10.80
N LEU A 190 -7.11 10.59 -10.10
CA LEU A 190 -5.66 10.82 -10.10
C LEU A 190 -4.91 9.63 -9.52
N TYR A 191 -5.37 9.10 -8.37
CA TYR A 191 -4.68 7.99 -7.70
C TYR A 191 -4.73 6.74 -8.56
N THR A 192 -5.89 6.47 -9.17
CA THR A 192 -6.06 5.38 -10.14
C THR A 192 -5.11 5.55 -11.33
N ALA A 193 -5.00 6.76 -11.88
CA ALA A 193 -4.11 7.03 -13.02
C ALA A 193 -2.63 6.86 -12.67
N LEU A 194 -2.20 7.31 -11.48
CA LEU A 194 -0.83 7.12 -11.00
C LEU A 194 -0.50 5.64 -10.75
N ASP A 195 -1.44 4.88 -10.19
CA ASP A 195 -1.30 3.44 -9.94
C ASP A 195 -1.12 2.67 -11.26
N LEU A 196 -1.97 2.95 -12.25
CA LEU A 196 -1.90 2.34 -13.58
C LEU A 196 -0.66 2.74 -14.38
N GLY A 197 -0.15 3.96 -14.18
CA GLY A 197 0.93 4.54 -14.97
C GLY A 197 0.54 4.85 -16.43
N PRO A 198 1.44 5.46 -17.23
CA PRO A 198 1.13 6.00 -18.56
C PRO A 198 1.26 4.96 -19.68
N ALA A 199 1.65 3.73 -19.36
CA ALA A 199 2.03 2.70 -20.33
C ALA A 199 0.81 2.16 -21.09
N SER A 200 1.03 1.72 -22.33
CA SER A 200 0.00 1.07 -23.16
C SER A 200 -0.52 -0.24 -22.54
N THR A 201 0.34 -0.92 -21.78
CA THR A 201 -0.03 -1.97 -20.83
C THR A 201 0.04 -1.39 -19.41
N PRO A 202 -1.11 -1.15 -18.75
CA PRO A 202 -1.13 -0.60 -17.41
C PRO A 202 -0.43 -1.50 -16.39
N ASN A 203 0.14 -0.89 -15.35
CA ASN A 203 0.62 -1.61 -14.18
C ASN A 203 -0.55 -2.33 -13.48
N PRO A 204 -0.31 -3.46 -12.80
CA PRO A 204 -1.27 -4.03 -11.87
C PRO A 204 -1.65 -3.00 -10.81
N MET A 205 -2.95 -2.85 -10.52
CA MET A 205 -3.41 -1.96 -9.45
C MET A 205 -3.00 -2.48 -8.08
N GLY A 206 -2.68 -1.58 -7.16
CA GLY A 206 -2.43 -1.92 -5.74
C GLY A 206 -1.23 -1.22 -5.12
N ASP A 207 -0.63 -0.26 -5.81
CA ASP A 207 0.55 0.45 -5.31
C ASP A 207 0.19 1.75 -4.57
N VAL A 208 -1.11 2.03 -4.40
CA VAL A 208 -1.62 3.11 -3.55
C VAL A 208 -1.62 2.69 -2.10
N THR A 209 -0.84 3.42 -1.31
CA THR A 209 -0.63 3.23 0.11
C THR A 209 -1.00 4.51 0.86
N PHE A 210 -2.02 4.44 1.72
CA PHE A 210 -2.39 5.58 2.57
C PHE A 210 -1.56 5.61 3.86
N VAL A 211 -0.89 6.73 4.12
CA VAL A 211 -0.06 7.00 5.30
C VAL A 211 -0.79 7.97 6.24
N THR A 212 -1.51 7.43 7.23
CA THR A 212 -2.21 8.26 8.23
C THR A 212 -1.43 8.39 9.54
N ALA A 213 -1.49 9.56 10.18
CA ALA A 213 -0.86 9.81 11.47
C ALA A 213 -1.83 9.70 12.68
N ARG A 214 -3.07 9.24 12.48
CA ARG A 214 -4.11 9.22 13.53
C ARG A 214 -3.81 8.17 14.63
N PRO A 215 -3.53 8.57 15.89
CA PRO A 215 -3.17 7.64 16.96
C PRO A 215 -4.36 6.92 17.63
N SER A 216 -5.60 7.15 17.18
CA SER A 216 -6.81 6.63 17.82
C SER A 216 -7.99 6.68 16.85
N ASP A 217 -7.98 5.86 15.80
CA ASP A 217 -9.26 5.47 15.19
C ASP A 217 -9.23 4.03 14.66
N PRO A 218 -9.18 3.02 15.55
CA PRO A 218 -9.18 1.62 15.13
C PRO A 218 -10.55 1.15 14.59
N PHE A 219 -11.64 1.93 14.74
CA PHE A 219 -13.01 1.45 14.47
C PHE A 219 -14.10 2.51 14.11
N GLY A 220 -13.79 3.80 13.96
CA GLY A 220 -14.81 4.88 13.95
C GLY A 220 -15.13 5.55 12.61
N PHE A 221 -14.17 5.65 11.67
CA PHE A 221 -14.44 6.19 10.32
C PHE A 221 -13.91 5.30 9.18
N PHE A 222 -12.90 4.48 9.47
CA PHE A 222 -12.07 3.87 8.44
C PHE A 222 -12.51 2.49 7.94
N GLU A 223 -13.30 1.68 8.64
CA GLU A 223 -13.48 0.30 8.14
C GLU A 223 -14.60 0.09 7.11
N SER A 224 -15.55 1.02 6.96
CA SER A 224 -16.76 0.72 6.19
C SER A 224 -17.20 1.80 5.20
N GLY A 225 -17.06 3.09 5.51
CA GLY A 225 -17.52 4.18 4.64
C GLY A 225 -16.55 4.47 3.51
N THR A 226 -15.33 4.87 3.87
CA THR A 226 -14.25 5.22 2.92
C THR A 226 -13.75 4.02 2.14
N HIS A 227 -13.55 2.85 2.77
CA HIS A 227 -13.19 1.62 2.04
C HIS A 227 -14.26 1.20 1.01
N ARG A 228 -15.56 1.27 1.35
CA ARG A 228 -16.62 1.00 0.36
C ARG A 228 -16.69 2.08 -0.71
N MET A 229 -16.42 3.34 -0.38
CA MET A 229 -16.47 4.47 -1.32
C MET A 229 -15.30 4.46 -2.31
N VAL A 230 -14.09 4.13 -1.83
CA VAL A 230 -12.85 3.96 -2.61
C VAL A 230 -12.94 2.71 -3.50
N ARG A 231 -13.40 1.56 -2.95
CA ARG A 231 -13.67 0.36 -3.76
C ARG A 231 -14.84 0.53 -4.75
N ALA A 232 -15.94 1.17 -4.35
CA ALA A 232 -17.12 1.35 -5.20
C ALA A 232 -16.88 2.31 -6.38
N ARG A 233 -15.79 3.09 -6.35
CA ARG A 233 -15.40 4.01 -7.43
C ARG A 233 -14.13 3.59 -8.17
N GLY A 234 -13.66 2.35 -7.98
CA GLY A 234 -12.67 1.74 -8.87
C GLY A 234 -11.22 1.78 -8.40
N ILE A 235 -10.91 2.33 -7.22
CA ILE A 235 -9.61 2.06 -6.57
C ILE A 235 -9.73 0.66 -5.94
N GLY A 236 -9.57 -0.37 -6.77
CA GLY A 236 -9.89 -1.75 -6.45
C GLY A 236 -9.00 -2.41 -5.39
N SER A 237 -7.85 -1.81 -5.07
CA SER A 237 -6.78 -2.44 -4.28
C SER A 237 -5.90 -1.46 -3.51
N ALA A 238 -6.40 -0.28 -3.10
CA ALA A 238 -5.59 0.56 -2.20
C ALA A 238 -5.32 -0.18 -0.89
N THR A 239 -4.05 -0.42 -0.59
CA THR A 239 -3.59 -0.92 0.71
C THR A 239 -3.67 0.24 1.69
N VAL A 240 -4.41 0.06 2.79
CA VAL A 240 -4.49 1.05 3.87
C VAL A 240 -3.53 0.57 4.95
N LEU A 241 -2.40 1.29 5.12
CA LEU A 241 -1.49 1.04 6.24
C LEU A 241 -2.23 1.33 7.54
N SER A 242 -2.69 0.28 8.21
CA SER A 242 -3.34 0.38 9.52
C SER A 242 -2.56 -0.30 10.64
N GLY A 243 -1.41 -0.94 10.38
CA GLY A 243 -0.63 -1.61 11.43
C GLY A 243 0.86 -1.61 11.18
N SER A 244 1.60 -0.57 11.58
CA SER A 244 2.35 -0.59 12.84
C SER A 244 2.25 0.74 13.63
N LEU A 245 1.08 1.38 13.58
CA LEU A 245 0.90 2.73 14.13
C LEU A 245 0.49 2.80 15.62
N LEU A 246 0.46 1.69 16.36
CA LEU A 246 0.03 1.63 17.76
C LEU A 246 1.11 1.90 18.82
N SER A 247 2.02 2.85 18.57
CA SER A 247 2.87 3.43 19.61
C SER A 247 2.86 4.97 19.57
N LEU A 248 1.97 5.52 20.41
CA LEU A 248 2.09 6.73 21.23
C LEU A 248 2.70 8.02 20.62
N LEU A 249 1.79 8.91 20.19
CA LEU A 249 1.74 10.38 20.40
C LEU A 249 3.03 11.17 20.73
N THR A 250 3.40 12.12 19.86
CA THR A 250 3.50 13.59 20.13
C THR A 250 3.54 14.36 18.80
N HIS A 251 3.09 15.61 18.70
CA HIS A 251 2.96 16.32 17.39
C HIS A 251 4.27 16.53 16.60
N GLY A 252 5.45 16.48 17.24
CA GLY A 252 6.75 16.42 16.54
C GLY A 252 7.12 15.04 15.99
N SER A 253 6.32 14.01 16.29
CA SER A 253 6.54 12.61 15.91
C SER A 253 5.87 12.24 14.58
N MET A 254 4.90 13.03 14.06
CA MET A 254 4.10 12.64 12.89
C MET A 254 4.91 12.75 11.59
N ALA A 255 5.54 13.90 11.34
CA ALA A 255 6.39 14.07 10.14
C ALA A 255 7.57 13.09 10.15
N SER A 256 8.22 12.94 11.30
CA SER A 256 9.32 11.97 11.47
C SER A 256 8.86 10.53 11.19
N LYS A 257 7.65 10.16 11.65
CA LYS A 257 7.07 8.85 11.38
C LYS A 257 6.67 8.65 9.91
N LYS A 258 6.10 9.66 9.24
CA LYS A 258 5.84 9.60 7.79
C LYS A 258 7.14 9.41 7.00
N VAL A 259 8.23 10.10 7.38
CA VAL A 259 9.56 9.92 6.77
C VAL A 259 10.12 8.52 7.04
N GLU A 260 9.91 7.97 8.24
CA GLU A 260 10.29 6.59 8.56
C GLU A 260 9.52 5.57 7.70
N ASN A 261 8.20 5.74 7.56
CA ASN A 261 7.41 4.90 6.65
C ASN A 261 7.90 4.99 5.19
N VAL A 262 8.23 6.19 4.71
CA VAL A 262 8.79 6.37 3.36
C VAL A 262 10.14 5.65 3.23
N ARG A 263 11.00 5.73 4.25
CA ARG A 263 12.27 5.00 4.29
C ARG A 263 12.03 3.49 4.15
N GLU A 264 11.09 2.94 4.91
CA GLU A 264 10.75 1.52 4.86
C GLU A 264 10.32 1.12 3.44
N TYR A 265 9.46 1.91 2.78
CA TYR A 265 9.04 1.68 1.41
C TYR A 265 10.20 1.74 0.40
N VAL A 266 11.13 2.70 0.54
CA VAL A 266 12.35 2.77 -0.29
C VAL A 266 13.19 1.49 -0.14
N GLN A 267 13.27 0.93 1.08
CA GLN A 267 14.04 -0.29 1.34
C GLN A 267 13.35 -1.55 0.81
N LEU A 268 12.01 -1.60 0.81
CA LEU A 268 11.25 -2.73 0.31
C LEU A 268 11.08 -2.72 -1.20
N PHE A 269 10.97 -1.54 -1.80
CA PHE A 269 10.74 -1.32 -3.23
C PHE A 269 11.81 -0.40 -3.84
N PRO A 270 13.11 -0.72 -3.74
CA PRO A 270 14.20 0.11 -4.27
C PRO A 270 14.17 0.29 -5.79
N ASP A 271 13.45 -0.58 -6.50
CA ASP A 271 13.20 -0.54 -7.94
C ASP A 271 11.96 0.31 -8.32
N TYR A 272 11.18 0.81 -7.36
CA TYR A 272 9.99 1.63 -7.62
C TYR A 272 10.31 3.12 -7.50
N GLY A 273 9.63 3.92 -8.31
CA GLY A 273 9.53 5.35 -8.06
C GLY A 273 8.52 5.64 -6.94
N ILE A 274 8.69 6.75 -6.23
CA ILE A 274 7.77 7.18 -5.18
C ILE A 274 7.04 8.45 -5.62
N VAL A 275 5.72 8.46 -5.46
CA VAL A 275 4.91 9.68 -5.52
C VAL A 275 4.32 9.93 -4.13
N PHE A 276 4.56 11.10 -3.57
CA PHE A 276 3.99 11.50 -2.28
C PHE A 276 2.88 12.54 -2.46
N LEU A 277 1.74 12.33 -1.79
CA LEU A 277 0.65 13.29 -1.70
C LEU A 277 0.38 13.65 -0.24
N GLY A 278 0.21 14.93 0.04
CA GLY A 278 -0.10 15.44 1.38
C GLY A 278 -0.74 16.82 1.34
N ASP A 279 -0.88 17.46 2.50
CA ASP A 279 -1.46 18.81 2.64
C ASP A 279 -0.54 19.80 3.38
N ASN A 280 -0.78 21.10 3.19
CA ASN A 280 0.04 22.15 3.84
C ASN A 280 -0.41 22.52 5.27
N GLY A 281 -1.34 21.78 5.87
CA GLY A 281 -1.89 22.00 7.21
C GLY A 281 -1.52 20.96 8.27
N GLN A 282 -0.94 19.82 7.89
CA GLN A 282 -0.63 18.70 8.79
C GLN A 282 0.87 18.33 8.90
N GLY A 283 1.74 19.15 8.34
CA GLY A 283 3.20 18.95 8.39
C GLY A 283 3.79 18.21 7.19
N ASP A 284 2.99 17.94 6.15
CA ASP A 284 3.44 17.19 4.98
C ASP A 284 4.40 17.95 4.09
N VAL A 285 4.43 19.29 4.20
CA VAL A 285 5.49 20.10 3.59
C VAL A 285 6.87 19.72 4.18
N GLU A 286 6.96 19.52 5.50
CA GLU A 286 8.22 19.10 6.14
C GLU A 286 8.60 17.68 5.70
N VAL A 287 7.61 16.78 5.60
CA VAL A 287 7.84 15.42 5.09
C VAL A 287 8.36 15.48 3.66
N ALA A 288 7.68 16.21 2.77
CA ALA A 288 8.05 16.40 1.37
C ALA A 288 9.50 16.87 1.20
N GLU A 289 9.89 17.91 1.95
CA GLU A 289 11.25 18.43 1.90
C GLU A 289 12.28 17.38 2.36
N ARG A 290 11.98 16.64 3.44
CA ARG A 290 12.87 15.59 3.96
C ARG A 290 13.01 14.41 3.00
N ILE A 291 11.92 13.94 2.40
CA ILE A 291 11.97 12.76 1.52
C ILE A 291 12.68 13.08 0.20
N VAL A 292 12.47 14.28 -0.37
CA VAL A 292 13.18 14.69 -1.59
C VAL A 292 14.68 14.86 -1.31
N ALA A 293 15.04 15.41 -0.14
CA ALA A 293 16.44 15.54 0.25
C ALA A 293 17.11 14.18 0.52
N ALA A 294 16.39 13.24 1.13
CA ALA A 294 16.94 11.93 1.51
C ALA A 294 17.01 10.92 0.35
N TRP A 295 16.04 10.94 -0.56
CA TRP A 295 15.92 9.98 -1.67
C TRP A 295 15.57 10.64 -3.01
N PRO A 296 16.41 11.58 -3.50
CA PRO A 296 16.11 12.35 -4.72
C PRO A 296 15.96 11.46 -5.97
N GLU A 297 16.63 10.31 -6.02
CA GLU A 297 16.55 9.37 -7.15
C GLU A 297 15.28 8.49 -7.12
N ALA A 298 14.73 8.24 -5.93
CA ALA A 298 13.51 7.43 -5.78
C ALA A 298 12.24 8.27 -5.95
N VAL A 299 12.26 9.52 -5.46
CA VAL A 299 11.07 10.39 -5.47
C VAL A 299 10.83 10.95 -6.88
N ARG A 300 9.74 10.53 -7.51
CA ARG A 300 9.35 10.92 -8.87
C ARG A 300 8.49 12.19 -8.90
N ALA A 301 7.64 12.38 -7.89
CA ALA A 301 6.85 13.58 -7.73
C ALA A 301 6.40 13.75 -6.27
N VAL A 302 6.22 15.00 -5.86
CA VAL A 302 5.56 15.33 -4.59
C VAL A 302 4.50 16.39 -4.82
N TYR A 303 3.29 16.10 -4.36
CA TYR A 303 2.13 16.98 -4.46
C TYR A 303 1.62 17.35 -3.07
N ILE A 304 1.56 18.64 -2.79
CA ILE A 304 1.02 19.16 -1.53
C ILE A 304 -0.21 20.00 -1.82
N HIS A 305 -1.36 19.53 -1.36
CA HIS A 305 -2.64 20.20 -1.50
C HIS A 305 -2.70 21.45 -0.61
N ALA A 306 -2.94 22.60 -1.24
CA ALA A 306 -2.92 23.91 -0.61
C ALA A 306 -4.25 24.23 0.08
N VAL A 307 -4.52 23.57 1.21
CA VAL A 307 -5.76 23.77 2.00
C VAL A 307 -5.71 24.97 2.95
N LEU A 308 -4.50 25.45 3.26
CA LEU A 308 -4.24 26.67 4.02
C LEU A 308 -3.62 27.78 3.15
N PRO A 309 -3.74 29.05 3.56
CA PRO A 309 -3.12 30.17 2.83
C PRO A 309 -1.62 29.98 2.59
N VAL A 310 -1.22 30.06 1.33
CA VAL A 310 0.18 29.94 0.89
C VAL A 310 0.84 31.32 0.94
N ARG A 311 2.01 31.41 1.59
CA ARG A 311 2.76 32.67 1.67
C ARG A 311 3.31 33.08 0.30
N PRO A 312 3.42 34.38 0.00
CA PRO A 312 4.07 34.85 -1.22
C PRO A 312 5.49 34.27 -1.36
N GLY A 313 5.84 33.74 -2.53
CA GLY A 313 7.16 33.14 -2.79
C GLY A 313 7.31 31.68 -2.38
N GLU A 314 6.36 31.12 -1.61
CA GLU A 314 6.46 29.76 -1.07
C GLU A 314 6.31 28.70 -2.15
N ARG A 315 5.41 28.92 -3.11
CA ARG A 315 5.19 28.02 -4.25
C ARG A 315 6.47 27.91 -5.09
N GLU A 316 7.14 29.02 -5.37
CA GLU A 316 8.40 29.04 -6.10
C GLU A 316 9.55 28.42 -5.29
N ARG A 317 9.55 28.60 -3.96
CA ARG A 317 10.53 27.98 -3.07
C ARG A 317 10.41 26.47 -3.09
N LEU A 318 9.21 25.94 -2.88
CA LEU A 318 8.94 24.50 -2.86
C LEU A 318 9.17 23.86 -4.23
N ALA A 319 8.77 24.53 -5.32
CA ALA A 319 9.02 24.02 -6.67
C ALA A 319 10.52 23.84 -6.97
N ARG A 320 11.40 24.74 -6.47
CA ARG A 320 12.86 24.57 -6.58
C ARG A 320 13.40 23.39 -5.79
N LEU A 321 12.67 22.91 -4.78
CA LEU A 321 12.99 21.71 -4.02
C LEU A 321 12.35 20.45 -4.60
N GLY A 322 11.67 20.53 -5.75
CA GLY A 322 10.93 19.40 -6.33
C GLY A 322 9.57 19.11 -5.69
N VAL A 323 9.06 20.04 -4.85
CA VAL A 323 7.76 19.92 -4.19
C VAL A 323 6.72 20.79 -4.89
N THR A 324 5.66 20.18 -5.41
CA THR A 324 4.62 20.88 -6.16
C THR A 324 3.42 21.15 -5.27
N LEU A 325 3.19 22.43 -4.92
CA LEU A 325 1.91 22.83 -4.35
C LEU A 325 0.81 22.66 -5.43
N ILE A 326 -0.35 22.14 -5.05
CA ILE A 326 -1.51 22.01 -5.95
C ILE A 326 -2.72 22.65 -5.28
N ASP A 327 -3.58 23.28 -6.08
CA ASP A 327 -4.89 23.74 -5.58
C ASP A 327 -5.98 22.71 -5.96
N THR A 328 -5.76 21.94 -7.03
CA THR A 328 -6.66 20.85 -7.44
C THR A 328 -5.90 19.60 -7.86
N HIS A 329 -6.58 18.45 -7.80
CA HIS A 329 -6.04 17.17 -8.29
C HIS A 329 -5.87 17.15 -9.81
N VAL A 330 -6.59 18.01 -10.56
CA VAL A 330 -6.34 18.23 -11.99
C VAL A 330 -4.98 18.91 -12.20
N GLY A 331 -4.64 19.92 -11.39
CA GLY A 331 -3.33 20.55 -11.41
C GLY A 331 -2.19 19.56 -11.18
N ALA A 332 -2.38 18.63 -10.24
CA ALA A 332 -1.45 17.52 -10.03
C ALA A 332 -1.31 16.63 -11.27
N ALA A 333 -2.43 16.23 -11.90
CA ALA A 333 -2.45 15.41 -13.10
C ALA A 333 -1.72 16.09 -14.28
N VAL A 334 -1.94 17.38 -14.48
CA VAL A 334 -1.27 18.17 -15.52
C VAL A 334 0.24 18.19 -15.30
N HIS A 335 0.69 18.39 -14.06
CA HIS A 335 2.11 18.32 -13.72
C HIS A 335 2.67 16.90 -13.91
N ALA A 336 1.93 15.87 -13.47
CA ALA A 336 2.31 14.47 -13.61
C ALA A 336 2.51 14.06 -15.07
N ARG A 337 1.65 14.55 -15.98
CA ARG A 337 1.85 14.40 -17.43
C ARG A 337 3.16 15.02 -17.92
N GLY A 338 3.50 16.22 -17.43
CA GLY A 338 4.77 16.88 -17.77
C GLY A 338 6.01 16.07 -17.34
N LEU A 339 5.86 15.27 -16.28
CA LEU A 339 6.88 14.34 -15.80
C LEU A 339 6.82 12.95 -16.48
N GLY A 340 5.90 12.75 -17.41
CA GLY A 340 5.66 11.46 -18.07
C GLY A 340 5.11 10.38 -17.14
N LEU A 341 4.44 10.75 -16.04
CA LEU A 341 3.80 9.80 -15.12
C LEU A 341 2.35 9.48 -15.52
N LEU A 342 1.69 10.39 -16.26
CA LEU A 342 0.34 10.22 -16.79
C LEU A 342 0.32 10.48 -18.30
N SER A 343 -0.57 9.79 -19.02
CA SER A 343 -0.89 10.08 -20.41
C SER A 343 -1.88 11.24 -20.55
N ASP A 344 -2.01 11.81 -21.75
CA ASP A 344 -3.04 12.82 -22.02
C ASP A 344 -4.46 12.30 -21.76
N GLU A 345 -4.72 11.02 -22.04
CA GLU A 345 -6.02 10.40 -21.81
C GLU A 345 -6.36 10.33 -20.32
N GLN A 346 -5.41 9.91 -19.50
CA GLN A 346 -5.57 9.88 -18.04
C GLN A 346 -5.83 11.28 -17.46
N VAL A 347 -5.13 12.31 -17.94
CA VAL A 347 -5.41 13.70 -17.52
C VAL A 347 -6.85 14.09 -17.87
N ARG A 348 -7.37 13.69 -19.03
CA ARG A 348 -8.77 13.95 -19.42
C ARG A 348 -9.77 13.22 -18.54
N GLU A 349 -9.47 12.00 -18.13
CA GLU A 349 -10.31 11.24 -17.20
C GLU A 349 -10.35 11.91 -15.82
N VAL A 350 -9.19 12.33 -15.29
CA VAL A 350 -9.11 13.07 -14.02
C VAL A 350 -9.90 14.38 -14.10
N ALA A 351 -9.76 15.14 -15.18
CA ALA A 351 -10.52 16.37 -15.41
C ALA A 351 -12.04 16.13 -15.50
N ALA A 352 -12.47 15.08 -16.19
CA ALA A 352 -13.88 14.72 -16.31
C ALA A 352 -14.48 14.27 -14.96
N ASP A 353 -13.72 13.51 -14.17
CA ASP A 353 -14.10 13.14 -12.80
C ASP A 353 -14.19 14.37 -11.90
N ALA A 354 -13.23 15.29 -11.99
CA ALA A 354 -13.24 16.53 -11.21
C ALA A 354 -14.45 17.42 -11.53
N ARG A 355 -14.83 17.58 -12.81
CA ARG A 355 -16.04 18.31 -13.20
C ARG A 355 -17.30 17.70 -12.58
N LYS A 356 -17.45 16.38 -12.67
CA LYS A 356 -18.59 15.68 -12.03
C LYS A 356 -18.55 15.79 -10.51
N GLY A 357 -17.35 15.69 -9.93
CA GLY A 357 -17.13 15.73 -8.49
C GLY A 357 -17.52 17.08 -7.90
N ILE A 358 -17.07 18.18 -8.50
CA ILE A 358 -17.37 19.53 -7.99
C ILE A 358 -18.87 19.86 -8.09
N ASP A 359 -19.54 19.43 -9.17
CA ASP A 359 -20.98 19.64 -9.35
C ASP A 359 -21.84 18.86 -8.36
N ALA A 360 -21.30 17.77 -7.80
CA ALA A 360 -21.95 16.97 -6.77
C ALA A 360 -21.76 17.52 -5.34
N VAL A 361 -20.89 18.52 -5.15
CA VAL A 361 -20.66 19.14 -3.84
C VAL A 361 -21.74 20.16 -3.52
N THR A 362 -22.41 19.98 -2.39
CA THR A 362 -23.30 21.01 -1.82
C THR A 362 -22.49 21.94 -0.92
N PHE A 363 -22.02 23.06 -1.48
CA PHE A 363 -21.29 24.07 -0.71
C PHE A 363 -22.23 24.81 0.25
N ALA A 364 -21.75 25.06 1.48
CA ALA A 364 -22.47 25.87 2.46
C ALA A 364 -22.22 27.37 2.26
N ASP A 365 -21.11 27.73 1.61
CA ASP A 365 -20.67 29.10 1.36
C ASP A 365 -20.48 29.31 -0.15
N ALA A 366 -21.13 30.34 -0.69
CA ALA A 366 -21.07 30.68 -2.10
C ALA A 366 -19.69 31.21 -2.50
N ASP A 367 -18.94 31.80 -1.57
CA ASP A 367 -17.59 32.32 -1.85
C ASP A 367 -16.60 31.15 -2.00
N ALA A 368 -16.71 30.17 -1.10
CA ALA A 368 -15.98 28.91 -1.20
C ALA A 368 -16.29 28.14 -2.50
N GLU A 369 -17.56 28.07 -2.91
CA GLU A 369 -17.92 27.45 -4.19
C GLU A 369 -17.26 28.17 -5.38
N ARG A 370 -17.33 29.51 -5.41
CA ARG A 370 -16.73 30.31 -6.50
C ARG A 370 -15.22 30.12 -6.56
N GLN A 371 -14.56 30.09 -5.41
CA GLN A 371 -13.11 29.86 -5.33
C GLN A 371 -12.74 28.46 -5.86
N ALA A 372 -13.39 27.41 -5.36
CA ALA A 372 -13.14 26.02 -5.76
C ALA A 372 -13.35 25.83 -7.27
N ARG A 373 -14.40 26.42 -7.84
CA ARG A 373 -14.67 26.39 -9.29
C ARG A 373 -13.62 27.15 -10.08
N ALA A 374 -13.20 28.34 -9.61
CA ALA A 374 -12.16 29.12 -10.29
C ALA A 374 -10.79 28.42 -10.30
N GLU A 375 -10.42 27.74 -9.21
CA GLU A 375 -9.21 26.91 -9.12
C GLU A 375 -9.28 25.74 -10.10
N LEU A 376 -10.42 25.04 -10.14
CA LEU A 376 -10.64 23.94 -11.08
C LEU A 376 -10.62 24.39 -12.54
N ASP A 377 -11.33 25.46 -12.88
CA ASP A 377 -11.42 25.97 -14.26
C ASP A 377 -10.05 26.38 -14.80
N ARG A 378 -9.21 26.98 -13.95
CA ARG A 378 -7.82 27.32 -14.30
C ARG A 378 -7.00 26.06 -14.64
N ASP A 379 -7.11 25.02 -13.82
CA ASP A 379 -6.33 23.80 -14.02
C ASP A 379 -6.90 22.94 -15.18
N LEU A 380 -8.21 23.00 -15.42
CA LEU A 380 -8.86 22.43 -16.62
C LEU A 380 -8.36 23.09 -17.91
N ALA A 381 -8.26 24.43 -17.92
CA ALA A 381 -7.71 25.15 -19.06
C ALA A 381 -6.25 24.74 -19.32
N ALA A 382 -5.45 24.53 -18.26
CA ALA A 382 -4.07 24.03 -18.37
C ALA A 382 -3.99 22.57 -18.83
N ALA A 383 -5.02 21.76 -18.58
CA ALA A 383 -5.14 20.41 -19.12
C ALA A 383 -5.42 20.40 -20.64
N GLY A 384 -5.90 21.51 -21.20
CA GLY A 384 -6.31 21.64 -22.60
C GLY A 384 -7.77 21.21 -22.85
N LEU A 385 -8.67 21.47 -21.88
CA LEU A 385 -10.06 20.98 -21.84
C LEU A 385 -11.10 22.06 -21.53
#